data_AF-A0A183G9S6-F1
#
_entry.id   AF-A0A183G9S6-F1
#
_cell.length_a   1.000
_cell.length_b   1.000
_cell.length_c   1.000
_cell.angle_alpha   90.00
_cell.angle_beta   90.00
_cell.angle_gamma   90.00
#
_symmetry.space_group_name_H-M   'P 1'
#
loop_
_entity.id
_entity.type
_entity.pdbx_description
1 polymer ?
#
loop_
_entity_poly.entity_id
_entity_poly.type
_entity_poly.pdbx_seq_one_letter_code
_entity_poly.pdbx_strand_id
1 'polypeptide(L)'
;LGCSRQLLVDGLFFPFKTPLCSLYDDQIEKKLRFHPEDVFNHPAVRGKKIGLWIDLTKTDRYYFVKEVESHGCVYRKMPLAGHGSSPTQDETQRFVKLVHGFTKEHPGEIVAVHCTHGFNRTGFLIAAYMVVVKDWSVDLAILTFAKERPCGIYKQDYLGDLFERYGDPDDCLEVRCFPFLVSYTPFVLPTSSGAIAGANNADSEKPKGKQFMDGLVRGVTLVTDPLKKKMLQGKIKELCGSKRDGFPGLQPVSLERSPQRPYMVSWKADGMRYMVYICDKDEIYAFDRDNEVFLIQGLTFPHRKHPRHIVNTLVDSEMIIDHVKDEHGNMVDLPRLLIYDIVHFEDIHVGKENFDIRFMCIRRELIEPRNEAIKAGRIRKDREPMSVRVKDFWEMEALPKLFEPKFTKNVGHEIDGLILQPVDAPYTTGRSDIVLKWKPPSHNSIDFKVVKEGELPQHIGYLYVQHANEPMATMKATKKLLPYDNKIIECTFENGQWVFMRERTDKSLPNSLKTAHAVYNSMINPIDKNMLIE
;
A
#
# COMPACT_ATOMS: atom_id res chain seq x y z
N LEU A 1 13.53 -18.20 -21.51
CA LEU A 1 12.95 -18.05 -20.16
C LEU A 1 12.02 -19.21 -19.79
N GLY A 2 11.46 -19.94 -20.76
CA GLY A 2 11.36 -21.40 -20.65
C GLY A 2 12.73 -22.00 -20.94
N CYS A 3 13.21 -22.91 -20.08
CA CYS A 3 14.36 -23.73 -20.44
C CYS A 3 13.83 -24.76 -21.45
N SER A 4 14.38 -24.82 -22.66
CA SER A 4 13.90 -25.71 -23.73
C SER A 4 14.00 -27.21 -23.40
N ARG A 5 14.54 -27.56 -22.23
CA ARG A 5 14.68 -28.92 -21.70
C ARG A 5 14.12 -29.07 -20.27
N GLN A 6 13.04 -28.39 -19.92
CA GLN A 6 12.37 -28.58 -18.62
C GLN A 6 11.36 -29.73 -18.71
N LEU A 7 11.56 -30.79 -17.93
CA LEU A 7 10.76 -32.01 -17.89
C LEU A 7 10.23 -32.27 -16.47
N LEU A 8 9.40 -33.32 -16.33
CA LEU A 8 8.91 -33.76 -15.03
C LEU A 8 10.00 -34.55 -14.31
N VAL A 9 10.39 -34.09 -13.12
CA VAL A 9 11.33 -34.82 -12.27
C VAL A 9 10.59 -36.03 -11.69
N ASP A 10 11.12 -37.23 -11.96
CA ASP A 10 10.58 -38.50 -11.46
C ASP A 10 9.09 -38.71 -11.85
N GLY A 11 8.67 -38.07 -12.96
CA GLY A 11 7.30 -38.13 -13.47
C GLY A 11 6.22 -37.46 -12.62
N LEU A 12 6.58 -36.95 -11.43
CA LEU A 12 5.68 -36.36 -10.42
C LEU A 12 5.82 -34.84 -10.32
N PHE A 13 7.05 -34.33 -10.26
CA PHE A 13 7.27 -32.92 -9.96
C PHE A 13 7.49 -32.09 -11.23
N PHE A 14 6.83 -30.95 -11.30
CA PHE A 14 7.12 -29.91 -12.27
C PHE A 14 7.81 -28.73 -11.58
N PRO A 15 9.15 -28.63 -11.62
CA PRO A 15 9.87 -27.49 -11.05
C PRO A 15 9.96 -26.34 -12.04
N PHE A 16 9.48 -25.14 -11.69
CA PHE A 16 9.48 -23.97 -12.59
C PHE A 16 9.97 -22.71 -11.88
N LYS A 17 10.34 -21.69 -12.67
CA LYS A 17 10.60 -20.34 -12.13
C LYS A 17 9.28 -19.72 -11.67
N THR A 18 9.31 -18.74 -10.79
CA THR A 18 8.08 -18.04 -10.41
C THR A 18 7.43 -17.39 -11.65
N PRO A 19 6.16 -17.70 -11.98
CA PRO A 19 5.43 -16.99 -13.02
C PRO A 19 5.04 -15.61 -12.52
N LEU A 20 4.76 -14.72 -13.46
CA LEU A 20 4.35 -13.36 -13.17
C LEU A 20 2.98 -13.15 -13.80
N CYS A 21 2.03 -12.53 -13.11
CA CYS A 21 0.75 -12.16 -13.71
C CYS A 21 0.93 -11.07 -14.78
N SER A 22 -0.13 -10.80 -15.54
CA SER A 22 -0.12 -9.80 -16.62
C SER A 22 0.23 -8.38 -16.16
N LEU A 23 0.25 -8.10 -14.85
CA LEU A 23 0.72 -6.83 -14.29
C LEU A 23 2.19 -6.52 -14.60
N TYR A 24 2.99 -7.55 -14.93
CA TYR A 24 4.42 -7.43 -15.23
C TYR A 24 4.73 -7.36 -16.73
N ASP A 25 3.72 -7.46 -17.60
CA ASP A 25 3.87 -7.56 -19.06
C ASP A 25 4.64 -6.39 -19.67
N ASP A 26 4.39 -5.18 -19.17
CA ASP A 26 4.98 -3.96 -19.72
C ASP A 26 6.48 -3.83 -19.40
N GLN A 27 7.02 -4.67 -18.52
CA GLN A 27 8.44 -4.70 -18.16
C GLN A 27 9.21 -5.89 -18.71
N ILE A 28 8.50 -6.80 -19.36
CA ILE A 28 9.07 -8.05 -19.83
C ILE A 28 8.77 -8.14 -21.31
N GLU A 29 9.82 -8.19 -22.12
CA GLU A 29 9.69 -8.42 -23.56
C GLU A 29 8.74 -9.60 -23.82
N LYS A 30 7.84 -9.48 -24.79
CA LYS A 30 6.75 -10.45 -25.00
C LYS A 30 7.24 -11.92 -25.05
N LYS A 31 8.41 -12.18 -25.63
CA LYS A 31 9.06 -13.52 -25.71
C LYS A 31 9.60 -14.07 -24.36
N LEU A 32 9.70 -13.22 -23.34
CA LEU A 32 10.28 -13.49 -22.02
C LEU A 32 9.20 -13.66 -20.93
N ARG A 33 7.96 -13.29 -21.24
CA ARG A 33 6.79 -13.43 -20.35
C ARG A 33 6.53 -14.90 -20.01
N PHE A 34 6.08 -15.12 -18.78
CA PHE A 34 5.80 -16.44 -18.25
C PHE A 34 4.75 -16.31 -17.15
N HIS A 35 3.51 -16.63 -17.49
CA HIS A 35 2.30 -16.50 -16.68
C HIS A 35 1.95 -17.82 -16.00
N PRO A 36 1.05 -17.82 -14.99
CA PRO A 36 0.51 -19.06 -14.43
C PRO A 36 -0.10 -19.96 -15.51
N GLU A 37 -0.78 -19.38 -16.49
CA GLU A 37 -1.33 -20.07 -17.65
C GLU A 37 -0.26 -20.84 -18.45
N ASP A 38 0.95 -20.29 -18.57
CA ASP A 38 2.05 -20.94 -19.28
C ASP A 38 2.58 -22.18 -18.53
N VAL A 39 2.35 -22.26 -17.22
CA VAL A 39 2.68 -23.45 -16.40
C VAL A 39 1.73 -24.59 -16.72
N PHE A 40 0.42 -24.31 -16.77
CA PHE A 40 -0.60 -25.31 -17.11
C PHE A 40 -0.52 -25.77 -18.57
N ASN A 41 -0.12 -24.87 -19.47
CA ASN A 41 0.04 -25.19 -20.90
C ASN A 41 1.44 -25.70 -21.27
N HIS A 42 2.33 -25.89 -20.29
CA HIS A 42 3.71 -26.27 -20.58
C HIS A 42 3.78 -27.67 -21.25
N PRO A 43 4.61 -27.87 -22.30
CA PRO A 43 4.67 -29.15 -23.00
C PRO A 43 4.95 -30.37 -22.11
N ALA A 44 5.73 -30.18 -21.03
CA ALA A 44 6.08 -31.24 -20.07
C ALA A 44 4.89 -31.74 -19.22
N VAL A 45 3.83 -30.94 -19.07
CA VAL A 45 2.62 -31.30 -18.31
C VAL A 45 1.44 -31.62 -19.22
N ARG A 46 1.60 -31.51 -20.54
CA ARG A 46 0.51 -31.71 -21.51
C ARG A 46 -0.10 -33.10 -21.36
N GLY A 47 -1.43 -33.13 -21.21
CA GLY A 47 -2.19 -34.38 -21.01
C GLY A 47 -2.16 -34.92 -19.58
N LYS A 48 -1.56 -34.20 -18.63
CA LYS A 48 -1.58 -34.51 -17.20
C LYS A 48 -2.19 -33.33 -16.42
N LYS A 49 -2.83 -33.63 -15.30
CA LYS A 49 -3.44 -32.62 -14.42
C LYS A 49 -2.42 -32.15 -13.39
N ILE A 50 -2.21 -30.85 -13.26
CA ILE A 50 -1.49 -30.26 -12.12
C ILE A 50 -2.49 -30.13 -10.98
N GLY A 51 -2.34 -30.97 -9.96
CA GLY A 51 -3.28 -31.02 -8.83
C GLY A 51 -2.83 -30.26 -7.60
N LEU A 52 -1.52 -30.07 -7.43
CA LEU A 52 -0.94 -29.32 -6.31
C LEU A 52 0.07 -28.29 -6.82
N TRP A 53 -0.07 -27.06 -6.35
CA TRP A 53 0.84 -25.95 -6.61
C TRP A 53 1.49 -25.48 -5.32
N ILE A 54 2.80 -25.64 -5.20
CA ILE A 54 3.59 -25.27 -4.03
C ILE A 54 4.43 -24.03 -4.33
N ASP A 55 4.13 -22.94 -3.64
CA ASP A 55 4.85 -21.68 -3.72
C ASP A 55 5.78 -21.50 -2.52
N LEU A 56 7.09 -21.57 -2.78
CA LEU A 56 8.15 -21.46 -1.78
C LEU A 56 8.63 -20.02 -1.53
N THR A 57 8.04 -19.04 -2.21
CA THR A 57 8.47 -17.64 -2.10
C THR A 57 8.00 -17.02 -0.80
N LYS A 58 8.71 -16.01 -0.27
CA LYS A 58 8.29 -15.29 0.95
C LYS A 58 7.20 -14.25 0.68
N THR A 59 6.78 -14.05 -0.57
CA THR A 59 5.93 -12.93 -0.96
C THR A 59 4.81 -13.37 -1.88
N ASP A 60 3.64 -12.74 -1.78
CA ASP A 60 2.45 -13.06 -2.58
C ASP A 60 2.28 -12.12 -3.78
N ARG A 61 3.38 -11.51 -4.21
CA ARG A 61 3.37 -10.42 -5.18
C ARG A 61 3.35 -10.87 -6.64
N TYR A 62 3.69 -12.11 -6.92
CA TYR A 62 4.06 -12.50 -8.28
C TYR A 62 2.87 -12.79 -9.19
N TYR A 63 1.84 -13.46 -8.69
CA TYR A 63 0.64 -13.82 -9.45
C TYR A 63 -0.55 -14.00 -8.51
N PHE A 64 -1.77 -13.96 -9.03
CA PHE A 64 -2.97 -14.13 -8.21
C PHE A 64 -3.25 -15.62 -7.96
N VAL A 65 -3.41 -16.01 -6.70
CA VAL A 65 -3.73 -17.41 -6.31
C VAL A 65 -4.97 -17.94 -7.03
N LYS A 66 -5.96 -17.07 -7.28
CA LYS A 66 -7.19 -17.42 -8.00
C LYS A 66 -6.95 -17.92 -9.43
N GLU A 67 -5.87 -17.49 -10.11
CA GLU A 67 -5.51 -17.99 -11.45
C GLU A 67 -5.07 -19.46 -11.41
N VAL A 68 -4.50 -19.89 -10.29
CA VAL A 68 -4.11 -21.29 -10.05
C VAL A 68 -5.34 -22.11 -9.65
N GLU A 69 -6.13 -21.60 -8.71
CA GLU A 69 -7.33 -22.30 -8.20
C GLU A 69 -8.41 -22.47 -9.28
N SER A 70 -8.53 -21.54 -10.24
CA SER A 70 -9.49 -21.66 -11.35
C SER A 70 -9.24 -22.86 -12.26
N HIS A 71 -8.04 -23.44 -12.22
CA HIS A 71 -7.67 -24.66 -12.93
C HIS A 71 -7.97 -25.94 -12.15
N GLY A 72 -8.67 -25.84 -11.00
CA GLY A 72 -8.94 -26.98 -10.12
C GLY A 72 -7.68 -27.51 -9.43
N CYS A 73 -6.67 -26.65 -9.26
CA CYS A 73 -5.39 -26.95 -8.64
C CYS A 73 -5.38 -26.45 -7.18
N VAL A 74 -4.93 -27.29 -6.25
CA VAL A 74 -4.80 -26.92 -4.84
C VAL A 74 -3.56 -26.05 -4.67
N TYR A 75 -3.72 -24.83 -4.17
CA TYR A 75 -2.60 -23.94 -3.88
C TYR A 75 -2.10 -24.09 -2.43
N ARG A 76 -0.78 -24.21 -2.25
CA ARG A 76 -0.12 -24.26 -0.93
C ARG A 76 1.08 -23.33 -0.88
N LYS A 77 0.99 -22.33 0.00
CA LYS A 77 2.11 -21.44 0.34
C LYS A 77 3.00 -22.08 1.40
N MET A 78 4.30 -22.13 1.14
CA MET A 78 5.33 -22.55 2.11
C MET A 78 6.46 -21.53 2.10
N PRO A 79 6.31 -20.38 2.76
CA PRO A 79 7.26 -19.28 2.65
C PRO A 79 8.59 -19.66 3.30
N LEU A 80 9.64 -19.81 2.49
CA LEU A 80 10.99 -20.06 2.98
C LEU A 80 11.74 -18.75 3.20
N ALA A 81 12.54 -18.67 4.26
CA ALA A 81 13.39 -17.50 4.52
C ALA A 81 14.29 -17.17 3.31
N GLY A 82 14.43 -15.88 3.02
CA GLY A 82 15.47 -15.39 2.11
C GLY A 82 16.82 -15.35 2.84
N HIS A 83 17.92 -15.19 2.08
CA HIS A 83 19.34 -15.08 2.53
C HIS A 83 20.23 -16.32 2.41
N GLY A 84 19.98 -17.16 1.41
CA GLY A 84 21.00 -18.12 0.98
C GLY A 84 21.30 -19.25 1.95
N SER A 85 20.40 -19.54 2.89
CA SER A 85 20.38 -20.80 3.62
C SER A 85 19.47 -21.81 2.90
N SER A 86 19.78 -23.08 3.02
CA SER A 86 18.92 -24.19 2.62
C SER A 86 17.67 -24.29 3.52
N PRO A 87 16.61 -24.99 3.08
CA PRO A 87 15.43 -25.28 3.91
C PRO A 87 15.80 -26.04 5.19
N THR A 88 15.23 -25.63 6.33
CA THR A 88 15.38 -26.31 7.63
C THR A 88 14.82 -27.73 7.61
N GLN A 89 15.19 -28.58 8.60
CA GLN A 89 14.65 -29.94 8.71
C GLN A 89 13.11 -29.93 8.84
N ASP A 90 12.56 -29.01 9.63
CA ASP A 90 11.11 -28.86 9.80
C ASP A 90 10.40 -28.46 8.50
N GLU A 91 10.95 -27.50 7.74
CA GLU A 91 10.43 -27.11 6.43
C GLU A 91 10.47 -28.27 5.44
N THR A 92 11.56 -29.04 5.47
CA THR A 92 11.74 -30.22 4.63
C THR A 92 10.71 -31.29 4.98
N GLN A 93 10.53 -31.59 6.27
CA GLN A 93 9.55 -32.59 6.72
C GLN A 93 8.10 -32.17 6.40
N ARG A 94 7.77 -30.88 6.53
CA ARG A 94 6.46 -30.36 6.12
C ARG A 94 6.22 -30.53 4.63
N PHE A 95 7.21 -30.21 3.79
CA PHE A 95 7.11 -30.40 2.34
C PHE A 95 6.89 -31.86 1.99
N VAL A 96 7.69 -32.76 2.59
CA VAL A 96 7.58 -34.21 2.36
C VAL A 96 6.21 -34.75 2.77
N LYS A 97 5.73 -34.40 3.97
CA LYS A 97 4.40 -34.80 4.45
C LYS A 97 3.28 -34.28 3.55
N LEU A 98 3.37 -33.03 3.11
CA LEU A 98 2.37 -32.43 2.22
C LEU A 98 2.29 -33.16 0.88
N VAL A 99 3.44 -33.38 0.24
CA VAL A 99 3.49 -34.03 -1.07
C VAL A 99 3.07 -35.50 -0.96
N HIS A 100 3.54 -36.22 0.06
CA HIS A 100 3.18 -37.63 0.27
C HIS A 100 1.70 -37.83 0.58
N GLY A 101 1.09 -36.92 1.36
CA GLY A 101 -0.36 -36.94 1.57
C GLY A 101 -1.13 -36.71 0.28
N PHE A 102 -0.72 -35.69 -0.48
CA PHE A 102 -1.34 -35.36 -1.76
C PHE A 102 -1.25 -36.50 -2.78
N THR A 103 -0.09 -37.14 -2.93
CA THR A 103 0.08 -38.23 -3.93
C THR A 103 -0.73 -39.48 -3.60
N LYS A 104 -1.06 -39.72 -2.33
CA LYS A 104 -1.97 -40.80 -1.92
C LYS A 104 -3.43 -40.50 -2.26
N GLU A 105 -3.85 -39.25 -2.07
CA GLU A 105 -5.23 -38.81 -2.34
C GLU A 105 -5.49 -38.58 -3.83
N HIS A 106 -4.48 -38.17 -4.59
CA HIS A 106 -4.57 -37.77 -6.00
C HIS A 106 -3.55 -38.53 -6.87
N PRO A 107 -3.70 -39.87 -7.05
CA PRO A 107 -2.75 -40.66 -7.81
C PRO A 107 -2.70 -40.23 -9.28
N GLY A 108 -1.49 -39.96 -9.79
CA GLY A 108 -1.25 -39.55 -11.17
C GLY A 108 -1.34 -38.04 -11.44
N GLU A 109 -1.75 -37.23 -10.45
CA GLU A 109 -1.70 -35.77 -10.56
C GLU A 109 -0.27 -35.23 -10.29
N ILE A 110 0.10 -34.16 -10.99
CA ILE A 110 1.42 -33.53 -10.92
C ILE A 110 1.48 -32.54 -9.76
N VAL A 111 2.66 -32.46 -9.12
CA VAL A 111 3.01 -31.42 -8.15
C VAL A 111 3.88 -30.35 -8.80
N ALA A 112 3.30 -29.18 -9.02
CA ALA A 112 3.99 -28.00 -9.49
C ALA A 112 4.67 -27.31 -8.31
N VAL A 113 6.00 -27.11 -8.35
CA VAL A 113 6.76 -26.45 -7.28
C VAL A 113 7.63 -25.33 -7.83
N HIS A 114 7.59 -24.15 -7.21
CA HIS A 114 8.53 -23.08 -7.54
C HIS A 114 9.06 -22.35 -6.30
N CYS A 115 10.28 -21.84 -6.44
CA CYS A 115 10.79 -20.72 -5.65
C CYS A 115 11.01 -19.54 -6.61
N THR A 116 11.78 -18.52 -6.24
CA THR A 116 12.06 -17.37 -7.11
C THR A 116 12.55 -17.82 -8.51
N HIS A 117 13.59 -18.66 -8.57
CA HIS A 117 14.17 -19.14 -9.83
C HIS A 117 13.81 -20.59 -10.19
N GLY A 118 13.28 -21.37 -9.25
CA GLY A 118 12.93 -22.78 -9.48
C GLY A 118 14.11 -23.76 -9.50
N PHE A 119 15.23 -23.42 -8.84
CA PHE A 119 16.46 -24.23 -8.83
C PHE A 119 16.86 -24.69 -7.43
N ASN A 120 17.53 -23.86 -6.62
CA ASN A 120 18.13 -24.33 -5.35
C ASN A 120 17.11 -24.82 -4.31
N ARG A 121 16.20 -23.96 -3.82
CA ARG A 121 15.18 -24.36 -2.83
C ARG A 121 14.21 -25.41 -3.35
N THR A 122 13.81 -25.28 -4.63
CA THR A 122 12.93 -26.23 -5.31
C THR A 122 13.59 -27.60 -5.45
N GLY A 123 14.81 -27.63 -5.97
CA GLY A 123 15.60 -28.86 -6.15
C GLY A 123 15.95 -29.51 -4.83
N PHE A 124 16.30 -28.74 -3.80
CA PHE A 124 16.57 -29.27 -2.46
C PHE A 124 15.38 -30.04 -1.91
N LEU A 125 14.19 -29.45 -1.92
CA LEU A 125 12.99 -30.08 -1.39
C LEU A 125 12.54 -31.29 -2.23
N ILE A 126 12.68 -31.22 -3.55
CA ILE A 126 12.38 -32.35 -4.45
C ILE A 126 13.38 -33.50 -4.23
N ALA A 127 14.68 -33.21 -4.11
CA ALA A 127 15.69 -34.21 -3.82
C ALA A 127 15.46 -34.88 -2.46
N ALA A 128 15.21 -34.08 -1.41
CA ALA A 128 14.88 -34.60 -0.09
C ALA A 128 13.64 -35.50 -0.10
N TYR A 129 12.61 -35.17 -0.90
CA TYR A 129 11.45 -36.05 -1.07
C TYR A 129 11.81 -37.38 -1.73
N MET A 130 12.59 -37.38 -2.80
CA MET A 130 13.00 -38.61 -3.49
C MET A 130 13.83 -39.52 -2.57
N VAL A 131 14.70 -38.95 -1.73
CA VAL A 131 15.41 -39.72 -0.70
C VAL A 131 14.43 -40.27 0.33
N VAL A 132 13.67 -39.42 1.01
CA VAL A 132 12.89 -39.82 2.20
C VAL A 132 11.70 -40.73 1.87
N VAL A 133 11.08 -40.56 0.70
CA VAL A 133 9.83 -41.27 0.34
C VAL A 133 10.08 -42.37 -0.69
N LYS A 134 11.03 -42.17 -1.62
CA LYS A 134 11.31 -43.13 -2.69
C LYS A 134 12.57 -43.96 -2.49
N ASP A 135 13.29 -43.74 -1.40
CA ASP A 135 14.52 -44.47 -1.04
C ASP A 135 15.62 -44.32 -2.10
N TRP A 136 15.70 -43.14 -2.72
CA TRP A 136 16.76 -42.83 -3.67
C TRP A 136 18.04 -42.41 -2.95
N SER A 137 19.19 -42.74 -3.52
CA SER A 137 20.45 -42.15 -3.08
C SER A 137 20.48 -40.64 -3.38
N VAL A 138 21.13 -39.87 -2.50
CA VAL A 138 21.13 -38.40 -2.58
C VAL A 138 21.77 -37.88 -3.87
N ASP A 139 22.82 -38.54 -4.35
CA ASP A 139 23.48 -38.26 -5.62
C ASP A 139 22.55 -38.49 -6.81
N LEU A 140 21.82 -39.61 -6.85
CA LEU A 140 20.85 -39.93 -7.90
C LEU A 140 19.71 -38.91 -7.92
N ALA A 141 19.23 -38.50 -6.76
CA ALA A 141 18.18 -37.48 -6.60
C ALA A 141 18.63 -36.12 -7.17
N ILE A 142 19.84 -35.67 -6.82
CA ILE A 142 20.42 -34.40 -7.30
C ILE A 142 20.66 -34.47 -8.81
N LEU A 143 21.26 -35.55 -9.31
CA LEU A 143 21.58 -35.73 -10.73
C LEU A 143 20.32 -35.80 -11.59
N THR A 144 19.27 -36.48 -11.10
CA THR A 144 17.98 -36.54 -11.80
C THR A 144 17.33 -35.17 -11.85
N PHE A 145 17.33 -34.40 -10.76
CA PHE A 145 16.85 -33.02 -10.79
C PHE A 145 17.64 -32.16 -11.79
N ALA A 146 18.97 -32.25 -11.79
CA ALA A 146 19.81 -31.50 -12.72
C ALA A 146 19.60 -31.91 -14.19
N LYS A 147 19.28 -33.17 -14.45
CA LYS A 147 18.96 -33.69 -15.79
C LYS A 147 17.64 -33.14 -16.31
N GLU A 148 16.58 -33.23 -15.51
CA GLU A 148 15.22 -32.83 -15.91
C GLU A 148 14.97 -31.31 -15.78
N ARG A 149 15.78 -30.62 -14.96
CA ARG A 149 15.84 -29.16 -14.83
C ARG A 149 17.30 -28.68 -14.95
N PRO A 150 17.81 -28.49 -16.19
CA PRO A 150 19.22 -28.12 -16.44
C PRO A 150 19.69 -26.88 -15.68
N CYS A 151 20.97 -26.91 -15.30
CA CYS A 151 21.65 -26.15 -14.23
C CYS A 151 21.46 -26.70 -12.81
N GLY A 152 20.39 -27.46 -12.54
CA GLY A 152 20.18 -28.13 -11.25
C GLY A 152 20.26 -27.20 -10.04
N ILE A 153 20.70 -27.76 -8.90
CA ILE A 153 21.08 -26.96 -7.72
C ILE A 153 22.49 -26.43 -7.98
N TYR A 154 22.64 -25.11 -8.04
CA TYR A 154 23.89 -24.43 -8.38
C TYR A 154 24.55 -23.74 -7.18
N LYS A 155 24.02 -23.96 -5.98
CA LYS A 155 24.57 -23.44 -4.73
C LYS A 155 25.20 -24.58 -3.93
N GLN A 156 26.49 -24.49 -3.68
CA GLN A 156 27.26 -25.57 -3.04
C GLN A 156 26.77 -25.86 -1.61
N ASP A 157 26.40 -24.83 -0.87
CA ASP A 157 25.82 -24.92 0.47
C ASP A 157 24.54 -25.78 0.52
N TYR A 158 23.74 -25.78 -0.56
CA TYR A 158 22.54 -26.61 -0.65
C TYR A 158 22.88 -28.08 -0.94
N LEU A 159 23.93 -28.33 -1.72
CA LEU A 159 24.40 -29.69 -1.99
C LEU A 159 25.04 -30.28 -0.73
N GLY A 160 25.91 -29.52 -0.07
CA GLY A 160 26.55 -29.93 1.19
C GLY A 160 25.54 -30.33 2.25
N ASP A 161 24.49 -29.52 2.46
CA ASP A 161 23.44 -29.84 3.43
C ASP A 161 22.59 -31.07 3.03
N LEU A 162 22.40 -31.35 1.73
CA LEU A 162 21.74 -32.59 1.31
C LEU A 162 22.60 -33.82 1.64
N PHE A 163 23.90 -33.77 1.38
CA PHE A 163 24.82 -34.86 1.69
C PHE A 163 25.01 -35.02 3.21
N GLU A 164 25.06 -33.93 3.97
CA GLU A 164 25.12 -33.98 5.44
C GLU A 164 23.87 -34.63 6.05
N ARG A 165 22.69 -34.43 5.46
CA ARG A 165 21.44 -35.02 5.97
C ARG A 165 21.18 -36.45 5.52
N TYR A 166 21.60 -36.81 4.31
CA TYR A 166 21.09 -37.98 3.61
C TYR A 166 22.15 -38.86 2.95
N GLY A 167 23.42 -38.49 2.99
CA GLY A 167 24.53 -39.24 2.39
C GLY A 167 25.82 -39.10 3.20
N ASP A 168 26.94 -39.18 2.50
CA ASP A 168 28.28 -38.95 3.06
C ASP A 168 28.78 -37.55 2.64
N PRO A 169 29.15 -36.66 3.58
CA PRO A 169 29.74 -35.36 3.25
C PRO A 169 30.95 -35.43 2.32
N ASP A 170 31.75 -36.51 2.39
CA ASP A 170 32.94 -36.69 1.56
C ASP A 170 32.61 -36.97 0.08
N ASP A 171 31.39 -37.44 -0.20
CA ASP A 171 30.89 -37.72 -1.56
C ASP A 171 30.14 -36.52 -2.17
N CYS A 172 30.16 -35.36 -1.51
CA CYS A 172 29.40 -34.19 -1.94
C CYS A 172 29.77 -33.75 -3.37
N LEU A 173 28.77 -33.69 -4.25
CA LEU A 173 28.94 -33.23 -5.63
C LEU A 173 29.39 -31.77 -5.68
N GLU A 174 30.38 -31.47 -6.51
CA GLU A 174 30.78 -30.09 -6.82
C GLU A 174 29.84 -29.45 -7.87
N VAL A 175 29.49 -28.18 -7.64
CA VAL A 175 28.72 -27.40 -8.62
C VAL A 175 29.53 -27.25 -9.92
N ARG A 176 29.03 -27.84 -11.01
CA ARG A 176 29.58 -27.61 -12.35
C ARG A 176 29.04 -26.29 -12.90
N CYS A 177 29.92 -25.29 -13.03
CA CYS A 177 29.58 -24.00 -13.62
C CYS A 177 29.25 -24.17 -15.11
N PHE A 178 27.97 -24.04 -15.49
CA PHE A 178 27.56 -24.06 -16.89
C PHE A 178 27.70 -22.66 -17.50
N PRO A 179 28.36 -22.50 -18.67
CA PRO A 179 28.65 -21.20 -19.29
C PRO A 179 27.41 -20.43 -19.79
N PHE A 180 26.20 -20.98 -19.66
CA PHE A 180 24.97 -20.29 -20.09
C PHE A 180 24.45 -19.26 -19.08
N LEU A 181 25.00 -19.24 -17.86
CA LEU A 181 24.59 -18.29 -16.81
C LEU A 181 25.34 -16.94 -16.87
N VAL A 182 26.27 -16.75 -17.82
CA VAL A 182 27.11 -15.55 -17.93
C VAL A 182 26.42 -14.37 -18.63
N SER A 183 25.21 -14.55 -19.19
CA SER A 183 24.43 -13.45 -19.78
C SER A 183 23.35 -12.85 -18.87
N TYR A 184 23.16 -13.41 -17.66
CA TYR A 184 22.38 -12.76 -16.63
C TYR A 184 23.33 -12.02 -15.69
N THR A 185 23.59 -10.76 -16.02
CA THR A 185 24.04 -9.82 -14.99
C THR A 185 22.98 -9.83 -13.88
N PRO A 186 23.36 -10.15 -12.63
CA PRO A 186 22.43 -10.00 -11.52
C PRO A 186 22.07 -8.52 -11.44
N PHE A 187 20.79 -8.19 -11.57
CA PHE A 187 20.29 -6.88 -11.15
C PHE A 187 20.40 -6.86 -9.61
N VAL A 188 21.59 -6.49 -9.15
CA VAL A 188 21.89 -6.22 -7.74
C VAL A 188 21.15 -4.94 -7.41
N LEU A 189 20.04 -5.06 -6.67
CA LEU A 189 19.53 -3.92 -5.90
C LEU A 189 20.62 -3.53 -4.90
N PRO A 190 21.03 -2.25 -4.81
CA PRO A 190 22.09 -1.86 -3.89
C PRO A 190 21.64 -2.09 -2.45
N THR A 191 22.34 -2.96 -1.72
CA THR A 191 22.31 -3.03 -0.26
C THR A 191 23.21 -1.91 0.27
N SER A 192 22.61 -0.80 0.70
CA SER A 192 23.34 0.28 1.38
C SER A 192 23.53 -0.07 2.86
N SER A 193 24.54 -0.89 3.16
CA SER A 193 25.22 -0.90 4.45
C SER A 193 26.46 -0.01 4.31
N GLY A 194 26.37 1.22 4.81
CA GLY A 194 27.46 2.19 4.83
C GLY A 194 27.60 2.79 6.21
N ALA A 195 28.66 2.41 6.90
CA ALA A 195 29.11 3.00 8.16
C ALA A 195 29.59 4.45 7.94
N ILE A 196 29.53 5.21 9.02
CA ILE A 196 29.85 6.63 9.14
C ILE A 196 31.37 6.87 8.99
N ALA A 197 31.76 7.81 8.14
CA ALA A 197 32.96 8.65 8.31
C ALA A 197 32.78 9.94 7.51
N GLY A 198 32.95 11.10 8.17
CA GLY A 198 32.59 12.41 7.63
C GLY A 198 33.70 13.13 6.85
N ALA A 199 33.30 14.13 6.06
CA ALA A 199 33.85 15.50 6.03
C ALA A 199 33.29 16.29 4.83
N ASN A 200 32.53 17.33 5.15
CA ASN A 200 32.37 18.66 4.54
C ASN A 200 32.20 18.90 3.02
N ASN A 201 31.14 19.69 2.75
CA ASN A 201 30.90 20.68 1.69
C ASN A 201 30.64 20.22 0.25
N ALA A 202 29.38 20.34 -0.20
CA ALA A 202 28.93 21.32 -1.21
C ALA A 202 27.46 21.06 -1.65
N ASP A 203 26.70 22.14 -1.73
CA ASP A 203 25.43 22.40 -2.43
C ASP A 203 24.29 21.35 -2.46
N SER A 204 23.20 21.73 -1.79
CA SER A 204 21.92 21.04 -1.78
C SER A 204 21.15 21.20 -3.11
N GLU A 205 21.21 20.20 -3.99
CA GLU A 205 20.19 20.02 -5.02
C GLU A 205 18.86 19.59 -4.37
N LYS A 206 17.77 20.32 -4.65
CA LYS A 206 16.42 19.95 -4.19
C LYS A 206 16.00 18.59 -4.80
N PRO A 207 15.43 17.65 -4.04
CA PRO A 207 14.99 16.36 -4.58
C PRO A 207 13.91 16.55 -5.66
N LYS A 208 14.13 15.97 -6.85
CA LYS A 208 13.13 15.93 -7.94
C LYS A 208 12.11 14.82 -7.64
N GLY A 209 10.92 15.18 -7.17
CA GLY A 209 9.79 14.24 -6.97
C GLY A 209 8.75 14.74 -5.95
N LYS A 210 7.53 14.18 -5.97
CA LYS A 210 6.50 14.48 -4.96
C LYS A 210 6.96 14.00 -3.58
N GLN A 211 6.88 14.85 -2.57
CA GLN A 211 7.33 14.54 -1.22
C GLN A 211 6.13 14.27 -0.31
N PHE A 212 6.32 13.36 0.65
CA PHE A 212 5.32 13.14 1.70
C PHE A 212 5.30 14.35 2.62
N MET A 213 4.12 14.94 2.83
CA MET A 213 3.97 16.17 3.61
C MET A 213 4.96 17.28 3.23
N ASP A 214 5.21 17.48 1.93
CA ASP A 214 6.19 18.46 1.42
C ASP A 214 7.60 18.35 2.05
N GLY A 215 7.96 17.15 2.51
CA GLY A 215 9.26 16.85 3.11
C GLY A 215 9.36 17.14 4.61
N LEU A 216 8.27 17.57 5.27
CA LEU A 216 8.24 17.89 6.71
C LEU A 216 8.38 16.66 7.61
N VAL A 217 8.12 15.46 7.08
CA VAL A 217 8.15 14.21 7.84
C VAL A 217 9.32 13.35 7.38
N ARG A 218 10.25 13.07 8.31
CA ARG A 218 11.41 12.21 8.06
C ARG A 218 11.02 10.74 8.09
N GLY A 219 11.82 9.87 7.45
CA GLY A 219 11.58 8.43 7.46
C GLY A 219 10.41 7.97 6.57
N VAL A 220 9.93 8.84 5.68
CA VAL A 220 8.93 8.50 4.66
C VAL A 220 9.54 8.71 3.28
N THR A 221 9.42 7.71 2.42
CA THR A 221 10.02 7.72 1.08
C THR A 221 8.98 7.46 0.01
N LEU A 222 9.05 8.20 -1.10
CA LEU A 222 8.19 7.93 -2.26
C LEU A 222 8.56 6.57 -2.86
N VAL A 223 7.55 5.74 -3.11
CA VAL A 223 7.73 4.48 -3.83
C VAL A 223 7.86 4.80 -5.31
N THR A 224 9.11 4.83 -5.80
CA THR A 224 9.43 5.15 -7.19
C THR A 224 9.23 3.98 -8.15
N ASP A 225 9.23 2.75 -7.63
CA ASP A 225 8.98 1.53 -8.41
C ASP A 225 7.52 1.51 -8.92
N PRO A 226 7.28 1.70 -10.24
CA PRO A 226 5.94 1.74 -10.81
C PRO A 226 5.14 0.45 -10.60
N LEU A 227 5.82 -0.71 -10.49
CA LEU A 227 5.16 -1.98 -10.19
C LEU A 227 4.63 -2.02 -8.78
N LYS A 228 5.54 -1.80 -7.82
CA LYS A 228 5.18 -1.83 -6.40
C LYS A 228 4.05 -0.84 -6.14
N LYS A 229 4.11 0.32 -6.77
CA LYS A 229 3.03 1.30 -6.77
C LYS A 229 1.72 0.73 -7.32
N LYS A 230 1.67 0.22 -8.55
CA LYS A 230 0.45 -0.34 -9.18
C LYS A 230 -0.15 -1.52 -8.38
N MET A 231 0.72 -2.37 -7.82
CA MET A 231 0.31 -3.48 -6.96
C MET A 231 -0.32 -3.01 -5.66
N LEU A 232 0.33 -2.07 -4.98
CA LEU A 232 -0.17 -1.49 -3.73
C LEU A 232 -1.48 -0.75 -3.96
N GLN A 233 -1.61 -0.01 -5.06
CA GLN A 233 -2.85 0.62 -5.50
C GLN A 233 -3.95 -0.43 -5.76
N GLY A 234 -3.62 -1.54 -6.43
CA GLY A 234 -4.53 -2.66 -6.65
C GLY A 234 -4.98 -3.31 -5.34
N LYS A 235 -4.07 -3.42 -4.37
CA LYS A 235 -4.38 -4.02 -3.07
C LYS A 235 -5.34 -3.17 -2.26
N ILE A 236 -5.13 -1.85 -2.17
CA ILE A 236 -6.09 -0.98 -1.47
C ILE A 236 -7.43 -0.92 -2.19
N LYS A 237 -7.44 -1.02 -3.53
CA LYS A 237 -8.67 -1.12 -4.32
C LYS A 237 -9.47 -2.37 -3.97
N GLU A 238 -8.79 -3.52 -3.88
CA GLU A 238 -9.37 -4.80 -3.43
C GLU A 238 -9.93 -4.70 -2.01
N LEU A 239 -9.11 -4.24 -1.06
CA LEU A 239 -9.48 -4.16 0.35
C LEU A 239 -10.66 -3.20 0.61
N CYS A 240 -10.81 -2.17 -0.21
CA CYS A 240 -11.95 -1.26 -0.17
C CYS A 240 -13.18 -1.75 -0.94
N GLY A 241 -13.06 -2.80 -1.76
CA GLY A 241 -14.11 -3.23 -2.68
C GLY A 241 -14.42 -2.20 -3.79
N SER A 242 -13.48 -1.30 -4.12
CA SER A 242 -13.69 -0.30 -5.17
C SER A 242 -13.60 -0.93 -6.56
N LYS A 243 -14.56 -0.60 -7.43
CA LYS A 243 -14.52 -1.01 -8.85
C LYS A 243 -13.75 -0.03 -9.72
N ARG A 244 -13.67 1.24 -9.32
CA ARG A 244 -13.07 2.32 -10.10
C ARG A 244 -11.56 2.36 -9.89
N ASP A 245 -10.86 2.78 -10.94
CA ASP A 245 -9.42 3.07 -10.85
C ASP A 245 -9.17 4.41 -10.17
N GLY A 246 -8.01 4.55 -9.55
CA GLY A 246 -7.61 5.71 -8.76
C GLY A 246 -7.77 5.50 -7.26
N PHE A 247 -7.72 6.62 -6.51
CA PHE A 247 -7.78 6.61 -5.05
C PHE A 247 -9.15 6.14 -4.55
N PRO A 248 -9.23 5.05 -3.75
CA PRO A 248 -10.51 4.45 -3.35
C PRO A 248 -11.19 5.14 -2.16
N GLY A 249 -10.48 6.03 -1.45
CA GLY A 249 -10.98 6.62 -0.20
C GLY A 249 -12.26 7.45 -0.38
N LEU A 250 -13.11 7.41 0.64
CA LEU A 250 -14.39 8.11 0.73
C LEU A 250 -14.24 9.63 0.55
N GLN A 251 -15.04 10.30 -0.28
CA GLN A 251 -15.00 11.76 -0.46
C GLN A 251 -16.27 12.40 0.13
N PRO A 252 -16.16 13.21 1.19
CA PRO A 252 -17.31 13.88 1.80
C PRO A 252 -17.84 15.03 0.93
N VAL A 253 -19.14 15.30 1.05
CA VAL A 253 -19.83 16.40 0.37
C VAL A 253 -20.08 17.57 1.33
N SER A 254 -20.18 18.78 0.79
CA SER A 254 -20.49 19.96 1.61
C SER A 254 -21.87 19.84 2.25
N LEU A 255 -21.99 20.29 3.49
CA LEU A 255 -23.26 20.36 4.20
C LEU A 255 -24.13 21.47 3.60
N GLU A 256 -25.20 21.08 2.91
CA GLU A 256 -26.15 22.01 2.26
C GLU A 256 -27.49 22.10 3.00
N ARG A 257 -27.80 21.13 3.87
CA ARG A 257 -29.07 21.04 4.60
C ARG A 257 -28.88 20.28 5.91
N SER A 258 -29.81 20.42 6.84
CA SER A 258 -29.78 19.72 8.12
C SER A 258 -29.69 18.19 7.94
N PRO A 259 -28.79 17.52 8.67
CA PRO A 259 -28.66 16.07 8.61
C PRO A 259 -29.94 15.38 9.11
N GLN A 260 -30.38 14.33 8.42
CA GLN A 260 -31.62 13.58 8.71
C GLN A 260 -31.32 12.14 9.21
N ARG A 261 -30.14 11.92 9.79
CA ARG A 261 -29.62 10.60 10.22
C ARG A 261 -28.80 10.76 11.51
N PRO A 262 -28.51 9.67 12.26
CA PRO A 262 -27.57 9.74 13.38
C PRO A 262 -26.15 10.00 12.86
N TYR A 263 -25.52 11.04 13.39
CA TYR A 263 -24.16 11.44 13.07
C TYR A 263 -23.31 11.51 14.33
N MET A 264 -22.02 11.22 14.17
CA MET A 264 -21.00 11.74 15.06
C MET A 264 -20.28 12.89 14.37
N VAL A 265 -19.81 13.84 15.17
CA VAL A 265 -19.06 15.00 14.70
C VAL A 265 -17.62 14.95 15.18
N SER A 266 -16.72 15.37 14.30
CA SER A 266 -15.33 15.65 14.62
C SER A 266 -14.90 16.95 13.94
N TRP A 267 -13.78 17.50 14.38
CA TRP A 267 -13.18 18.68 13.78
C TRP A 267 -12.50 18.29 12.47
N LYS A 268 -12.49 19.21 11.51
CA LYS A 268 -11.69 19.06 10.30
C LYS A 268 -10.36 19.78 10.53
N ALA A 269 -9.26 19.06 10.35
CA ALA A 269 -7.94 19.66 10.40
C ALA A 269 -7.52 20.15 9.01
N ASP A 270 -6.66 21.15 8.96
CA ASP A 270 -5.92 21.50 7.74
C ASP A 270 -4.72 20.54 7.57
N GLY A 271 -5.01 19.28 7.27
CA GLY A 271 -4.04 18.22 7.07
C GLY A 271 -4.07 17.63 5.67
N MET A 272 -3.02 16.87 5.33
CA MET A 272 -3.02 16.06 4.12
C MET A 272 -3.63 14.70 4.40
N ARG A 273 -4.57 14.30 3.56
CA ARG A 273 -5.24 13.01 3.71
C ARG A 273 -4.39 11.88 3.15
N TYR A 274 -4.28 10.80 3.92
CA TYR A 274 -3.68 9.55 3.48
C TYR A 274 -4.52 8.35 3.88
N MET A 275 -4.67 7.37 3.00
CA MET A 275 -5.00 6.01 3.43
C MET A 275 -3.70 5.29 3.79
N VAL A 276 -3.67 4.57 4.91
CA VAL A 276 -2.47 3.84 5.35
C VAL A 276 -2.75 2.35 5.35
N TYR A 277 -1.99 1.63 4.52
CA TYR A 277 -2.00 0.18 4.43
C TYR A 277 -0.84 -0.41 5.22
N ILE A 278 -1.16 -1.13 6.28
CA ILE A 278 -0.23 -1.85 7.14
C ILE A 278 -0.18 -3.28 6.63
N CYS A 279 0.78 -3.55 5.73
CA CYS A 279 0.97 -4.86 5.13
C CYS A 279 1.65 -5.80 6.13
N ASP A 280 2.77 -5.36 6.71
CA ASP A 280 3.56 -6.05 7.74
C ASP A 280 4.43 -5.03 8.52
N LYS A 281 5.26 -5.50 9.47
CA LYS A 281 6.07 -4.70 10.41
C LYS A 281 6.91 -3.58 9.79
N ASP A 282 7.49 -3.82 8.62
CA ASP A 282 8.35 -2.87 7.92
C ASP A 282 7.76 -2.47 6.55
N GLU A 283 6.50 -2.81 6.32
CA GLU A 283 5.79 -2.62 5.06
C GLU A 283 4.50 -1.82 5.31
N ILE A 284 4.67 -0.56 5.71
CA ILE A 284 3.57 0.38 5.96
C ILE A 284 3.56 1.43 4.85
N TYR A 285 2.46 1.50 4.11
CA TYR A 285 2.35 2.35 2.93
C TYR A 285 1.24 3.39 3.10
N ALA A 286 1.51 4.65 2.76
CA ALA A 286 0.54 5.72 2.71
C ALA A 286 0.20 6.07 1.26
N PHE A 287 -1.08 6.36 1.00
CA PHE A 287 -1.62 6.69 -0.31
C PHE A 287 -2.30 8.04 -0.25
N ASP A 288 -1.85 8.99 -1.07
CA ASP A 288 -2.48 10.30 -1.14
C ASP A 288 -3.66 10.33 -2.13
N ARG A 289 -4.24 11.53 -2.32
CA ARG A 289 -5.38 11.74 -3.23
C ARG A 289 -5.05 11.53 -4.71
N ASP A 290 -3.80 11.72 -5.12
CA ASP A 290 -3.33 11.42 -6.48
C ASP A 290 -2.97 9.93 -6.63
N ASN A 291 -3.21 9.13 -5.58
CA ASN A 291 -2.87 7.71 -5.50
C ASN A 291 -1.35 7.48 -5.56
N GLU A 292 -0.53 8.49 -5.23
CA GLU A 292 0.91 8.30 -5.02
C GLU A 292 1.15 7.49 -3.75
N VAL A 293 2.21 6.69 -3.77
CA VAL A 293 2.48 5.70 -2.73
C VAL A 293 3.77 6.04 -2.01
N PHE A 294 3.71 6.08 -0.69
CA PHE A 294 4.83 6.40 0.18
C PHE A 294 5.06 5.26 1.17
N LEU A 295 6.31 4.85 1.36
CA LEU A 295 6.70 3.89 2.39
C LEU A 295 7.05 4.64 3.67
N ILE A 296 6.34 4.32 4.76
CA ILE A 296 6.61 4.82 6.11
C ILE A 296 7.53 3.82 6.81
N GLN A 297 8.72 4.27 7.20
CA GLN A 297 9.71 3.43 7.88
C GLN A 297 9.72 3.71 9.39
N GLY A 298 9.96 2.66 10.19
CA GLY A 298 10.13 2.80 11.64
C GLY A 298 8.86 3.08 12.43
N LEU A 299 7.68 2.84 11.84
CA LEU A 299 6.40 2.90 12.55
C LEU A 299 5.98 1.48 12.96
N THR A 300 5.46 1.28 14.17
CA THR A 300 5.09 -0.06 14.67
C THR A 300 3.65 -0.13 15.18
N PHE A 301 2.96 -1.22 14.83
CA PHE A 301 1.61 -1.58 15.23
C PHE A 301 1.57 -3.01 15.83
N PRO A 302 1.73 -3.14 17.17
CA PRO A 302 1.66 -4.42 17.86
C PRO A 302 0.25 -5.02 17.80
N HIS A 303 0.15 -6.33 17.64
CA HIS A 303 -1.12 -7.04 17.72
C HIS A 303 -1.57 -7.14 19.20
N ARG A 304 -2.86 -6.91 19.46
CA ARG A 304 -3.40 -6.87 20.82
C ARG A 304 -3.24 -8.18 21.59
N LYS A 305 -3.51 -9.31 20.94
CA LYS A 305 -3.55 -10.64 21.57
C LYS A 305 -2.29 -11.50 21.37
N HIS A 306 -1.41 -11.12 20.45
CA HIS A 306 -0.33 -11.99 19.99
C HIS A 306 0.97 -11.19 19.93
N PRO A 307 2.14 -11.79 20.22
CA PRO A 307 3.43 -11.10 20.21
C PRO A 307 3.97 -10.92 18.78
N ARG A 308 3.14 -10.39 17.88
CA ARG A 308 3.45 -10.11 16.47
C ARG A 308 2.96 -8.72 16.07
N HIS A 309 3.35 -8.28 14.89
CA HIS A 309 2.78 -7.08 14.25
C HIS A 309 1.42 -7.41 13.63
N ILE A 310 0.53 -6.42 13.51
CA ILE A 310 -0.71 -6.57 12.73
C ILE A 310 -0.38 -6.58 11.23
N VAL A 311 -1.21 -7.26 10.45
CA VAL A 311 -1.00 -7.39 9.00
C VAL A 311 -2.28 -7.04 8.25
N ASN A 312 -2.19 -6.89 6.92
CA ASN A 312 -3.32 -6.67 6.02
C ASN A 312 -4.39 -5.68 6.53
N THR A 313 -3.96 -4.58 7.16
CA THR A 313 -4.87 -3.62 7.81
C THR A 313 -4.88 -2.31 7.03
N LEU A 314 -6.06 -1.77 6.71
CA LEU A 314 -6.22 -0.55 5.92
C LEU A 314 -7.05 0.48 6.69
N VAL A 315 -6.41 1.62 6.98
CA VAL A 315 -7.02 2.73 7.72
C VAL A 315 -7.10 4.00 6.87
N ASP A 316 -8.09 4.83 7.16
CA ASP A 316 -8.24 6.17 6.59
C ASP A 316 -7.79 7.21 7.63
N SER A 317 -6.96 8.15 7.20
CA SER A 317 -6.24 9.02 8.11
C SER A 317 -5.92 10.40 7.54
N GLU A 318 -5.60 11.30 8.46
CA GLU A 318 -5.20 12.67 8.17
C GLU A 318 -3.84 12.92 8.83
N MET A 319 -2.88 13.41 8.04
CA MET A 319 -1.56 13.79 8.52
C MET A 319 -1.54 15.29 8.78
N ILE A 320 -1.12 15.66 9.98
CA ILE A 320 -1.03 17.05 10.44
C ILE A 320 0.34 17.33 11.04
N ILE A 321 0.71 18.60 11.08
CA ILE A 321 1.87 19.08 11.82
C ILE A 321 1.34 19.90 12.99
N ASP A 322 1.54 19.39 14.21
CA ASP A 322 1.16 20.09 15.44
C ASP A 322 2.30 21.00 15.88
N HIS A 323 2.02 22.28 16.09
CA HIS A 323 2.97 23.24 16.63
C HIS A 323 2.80 23.29 18.16
N VAL A 324 3.65 22.57 18.90
CA VAL A 324 3.56 22.48 20.37
C VAL A 324 4.81 23.02 21.04
N LYS A 325 4.66 23.52 22.27
CA LYS A 325 5.80 23.91 23.09
C LYS A 325 6.46 22.67 23.71
N ASP A 326 7.78 22.55 23.58
CA ASP A 326 8.57 21.56 24.28
C ASP A 326 8.71 21.89 25.78
N GLU A 327 9.37 21.00 26.52
CA GLU A 327 9.64 21.17 27.96
C GLU A 327 10.49 22.42 28.29
N HIS A 328 11.18 22.98 27.29
CA HIS A 328 12.01 24.17 27.40
C HIS A 328 11.31 25.45 26.89
N GLY A 329 10.05 25.35 26.48
CA GLY A 329 9.23 26.47 25.98
C GLY A 329 9.44 26.81 24.51
N ASN A 330 10.25 26.06 23.76
CA ASN A 330 10.45 26.25 22.32
C ASN A 330 9.31 25.63 21.52
N MET A 331 8.92 26.27 20.42
CA MET A 331 7.95 25.69 19.49
C MET A 331 8.61 24.58 18.68
N VAL A 332 7.98 23.40 18.66
CA VAL A 332 8.43 22.22 17.92
C VAL A 332 7.29 21.69 17.07
N ASP A 333 7.62 21.37 15.84
CA ASP A 333 6.71 20.78 14.86
C ASP A 333 6.69 19.26 15.05
N LEU A 334 5.51 18.73 15.40
CA LEU A 334 5.32 17.31 15.63
C LEU A 334 4.35 16.72 14.59
N PRO A 335 4.86 15.86 13.68
CA PRO A 335 4.01 15.11 12.77
C PRO A 335 3.07 14.16 13.52
N ARG A 336 1.77 14.22 13.20
CA ARG A 336 0.77 13.29 13.73
C ARG A 336 -0.10 12.68 12.63
N LEU A 337 -0.18 11.36 12.65
CA LEU A 337 -1.15 10.58 11.89
C LEU A 337 -2.42 10.41 12.73
N LEU A 338 -3.50 11.08 12.33
CA LEU A 338 -4.82 10.96 12.94
C LEU A 338 -5.65 9.93 12.16
N ILE A 339 -5.84 8.74 12.73
CA ILE A 339 -6.68 7.70 12.15
C ILE A 339 -8.14 7.99 12.53
N TYR A 340 -9.01 8.13 11.54
CA TYR A 340 -10.42 8.47 11.77
C TYR A 340 -11.41 7.40 11.27
N ASP A 341 -11.00 6.50 10.37
CA ASP A 341 -11.82 5.35 9.98
C ASP A 341 -10.94 4.13 9.64
N ILE A 342 -11.54 2.94 9.58
CA ILE A 342 -10.88 1.68 9.25
C ILE A 342 -11.73 0.88 8.27
N VAL A 343 -11.10 0.42 7.19
CA VAL A 343 -11.78 -0.34 6.12
C VAL A 343 -11.56 -1.83 6.29
N HIS A 344 -10.35 -2.22 6.68
CA HIS A 344 -9.95 -3.62 6.81
C HIS A 344 -9.04 -3.82 8.01
N PHE A 345 -9.22 -4.91 8.76
CA PHE A 345 -8.36 -5.31 9.86
C PHE A 345 -8.04 -6.79 9.72
N GLU A 346 -6.78 -7.10 9.39
CA GLU A 346 -6.29 -8.45 9.09
C GLU A 346 -7.15 -9.18 8.05
N ASP A 347 -7.92 -10.19 8.42
CA ASP A 347 -8.79 -10.94 7.50
C ASP A 347 -10.25 -10.47 7.54
N ILE A 348 -10.54 -9.41 8.32
CA ILE A 348 -11.89 -8.93 8.59
C ILE A 348 -12.15 -7.62 7.84
N HIS A 349 -13.17 -7.63 6.99
CA HIS A 349 -13.63 -6.43 6.27
C HIS A 349 -14.55 -5.56 7.16
N VAL A 350 -13.94 -4.90 8.15
CA VAL A 350 -14.62 -4.07 9.16
C VAL A 350 -15.38 -2.89 8.55
N GLY A 351 -15.01 -2.45 7.34
CA GLY A 351 -15.70 -1.38 6.61
C GLY A 351 -17.18 -1.64 6.33
N LYS A 352 -17.66 -2.89 6.42
CA LYS A 352 -19.08 -3.24 6.29
C LYS A 352 -19.91 -2.97 7.54
N GLU A 353 -19.25 -2.80 8.68
CA GLU A 353 -19.90 -2.58 9.98
C GLU A 353 -20.27 -1.10 10.17
N ASN A 354 -21.11 -0.82 11.17
CA ASN A 354 -21.44 0.54 11.61
C ASN A 354 -20.22 1.30 12.13
N PHE A 355 -20.25 2.63 12.07
CA PHE A 355 -19.09 3.46 12.42
C PHE A 355 -18.62 3.23 13.86
N ASP A 356 -19.52 3.01 14.83
CA ASP A 356 -19.12 2.72 16.21
C ASP A 356 -18.22 1.48 16.32
N ILE A 357 -18.53 0.42 15.56
CA ILE A 357 -17.73 -0.81 15.54
C ILE A 357 -16.38 -0.54 14.91
N ARG A 358 -16.33 0.22 13.81
CA ARG A 358 -15.09 0.62 13.13
C ARG A 358 -14.22 1.48 14.05
N PHE A 359 -14.83 2.46 14.71
CA PHE A 359 -14.18 3.36 15.65
C PHE A 359 -13.63 2.62 16.87
N MET A 360 -14.40 1.69 17.43
CA MET A 360 -13.94 0.81 18.52
C MET A 360 -12.80 -0.11 18.07
N CYS A 361 -12.83 -0.62 16.84
CA CYS A 361 -11.73 -1.39 16.28
C CYS A 361 -10.42 -0.58 16.23
N ILE A 362 -10.47 0.68 15.77
CA ILE A 362 -9.31 1.59 15.78
C ILE A 362 -8.73 1.73 17.19
N ARG A 363 -9.60 2.05 18.16
CA ARG A 363 -9.18 2.26 19.55
C ARG A 363 -8.53 1.02 20.15
N ARG A 364 -9.22 -0.12 20.08
CA ARG A 364 -8.82 -1.34 20.80
C ARG A 364 -7.72 -2.12 20.09
N GLU A 365 -7.74 -2.18 18.77
CA GLU A 365 -6.83 -3.05 18.02
C GLU A 365 -5.61 -2.31 17.44
N LEU A 366 -5.65 -0.97 17.32
CA LEU A 366 -4.48 -0.17 16.88
C LEU A 366 -3.92 0.72 17.99
N ILE A 367 -4.74 1.54 18.66
CA ILE A 367 -4.23 2.59 19.56
C ILE A 367 -3.84 2.05 20.94
N GLU A 368 -4.71 1.26 21.58
CA GLU A 368 -4.45 0.67 22.89
C GLU A 368 -3.16 -0.19 22.90
N PRO A 369 -2.94 -1.14 21.95
CA PRO A 369 -1.74 -1.97 21.95
C PRO A 369 -0.45 -1.17 21.74
N ARG A 370 -0.51 -0.09 20.94
CA ARG A 370 0.62 0.83 20.79
C ARG A 370 0.90 1.58 22.09
N ASN A 371 -0.13 2.09 22.77
CA ASN A 371 0.02 2.78 24.04
C ASN A 371 0.61 1.86 25.12
N GLU A 372 0.18 0.60 25.18
CA GLU A 372 0.76 -0.41 26.07
C GLU A 372 2.21 -0.70 25.74
N ALA A 373 2.56 -0.86 24.46
CA ALA A 373 3.93 -1.08 24.03
C ALA A 373 4.84 0.14 24.31
N ILE A 374 4.31 1.36 24.21
CA ILE A 374 5.00 2.59 24.62
C ILE A 374 5.25 2.59 26.12
N LYS A 375 4.23 2.32 26.94
CA LYS A 375 4.36 2.26 28.41
C LYS A 375 5.37 1.19 28.85
N ALA A 376 5.40 0.06 28.15
CA ALA A 376 6.34 -1.03 28.38
C ALA A 376 7.75 -0.77 27.81
N GLY A 377 8.01 0.38 27.18
CA GLY A 377 9.30 0.70 26.55
C GLY A 377 9.63 -0.09 25.29
N ARG A 378 8.70 -0.89 24.76
CA ARG A 378 8.83 -1.65 23.49
C ARG A 378 8.76 -0.73 22.27
N ILE A 379 8.08 0.40 22.39
CA ILE A 379 8.04 1.46 21.37
C ILE A 379 8.62 2.75 21.97
N ARG A 380 9.52 3.37 21.21
CA ARG A 380 10.18 4.63 21.55
C ARG A 380 9.62 5.74 20.67
N LYS A 381 8.80 6.62 21.24
CA LYS A 381 8.12 7.71 20.51
C LYS A 381 9.09 8.62 19.75
N ASP A 382 10.26 8.85 20.31
CA ASP A 382 11.34 9.67 19.76
C ASP A 382 12.00 9.06 18.51
N ARG A 383 11.80 7.76 18.26
CA ARG A 383 12.37 7.04 17.12
C ARG A 383 11.38 6.79 15.99
N GLU A 384 10.09 7.00 16.23
CA GLU A 384 9.08 6.86 15.18
C GLU A 384 9.01 8.15 14.35
N PRO A 385 8.75 8.06 13.03
CA PRO A 385 8.69 9.23 12.15
C PRO A 385 7.53 10.19 12.48
N MET A 386 6.50 9.70 13.18
CA MET A 386 5.28 10.44 13.50
C MET A 386 4.55 9.79 14.68
N SER A 387 3.76 10.59 15.40
CA SER A 387 2.83 10.06 16.42
C SER A 387 1.57 9.55 15.74
N VAL A 388 1.10 8.34 16.09
CA VAL A 388 -0.22 7.84 15.66
C VAL A 388 -1.25 8.05 16.77
N ARG A 389 -2.40 8.61 16.43
CA ARG A 389 -3.53 8.83 17.34
C ARG A 389 -4.84 8.49 16.63
N VAL A 390 -5.86 8.17 17.41
CA VAL A 390 -7.24 8.19 16.90
C VAL A 390 -7.71 9.64 16.86
N LYS A 391 -8.48 9.98 15.82
CA LYS A 391 -9.22 11.24 15.75
C LYS A 391 -10.51 11.08 16.51
N ASP A 392 -10.73 11.86 17.57
CA ASP A 392 -11.92 11.69 18.40
C ASP A 392 -13.18 12.13 17.64
N PHE A 393 -14.27 11.43 17.92
CA PHE A 393 -15.62 11.73 17.44
C PHE A 393 -16.54 11.83 18.65
N TRP A 394 -17.51 12.72 18.56
CA TRP A 394 -18.52 12.92 19.60
C TRP A 394 -19.92 12.91 19.01
N GLU A 395 -20.90 12.65 19.86
CA GLU A 395 -22.31 12.80 19.53
C GLU A 395 -22.65 14.26 19.17
N MET A 396 -23.72 14.47 18.41
CA MET A 396 -24.11 15.79 17.91
C MET A 396 -24.40 16.81 19.03
N GLU A 397 -24.81 16.36 20.22
CA GLU A 397 -25.03 17.24 21.38
C GLU A 397 -23.74 17.91 21.88
N ALA A 398 -22.57 17.36 21.51
CA ALA A 398 -21.28 17.95 21.84
C ALA A 398 -20.83 19.02 20.82
N LEU A 399 -21.57 19.21 19.71
CA LEU A 399 -21.22 20.16 18.65
C LEU A 399 -20.90 21.58 19.16
N PRO A 400 -21.66 22.20 20.10
CA PRO A 400 -21.34 23.53 20.59
C PRO A 400 -19.96 23.60 21.28
N LYS A 401 -19.57 22.51 21.95
CA LYS A 401 -18.31 22.40 22.69
C LYS A 401 -17.09 22.42 21.76
N LEU A 402 -17.24 21.98 20.51
CA LEU A 402 -16.17 22.03 19.51
C LEU A 402 -15.79 23.46 19.10
N PHE A 403 -16.68 24.41 19.32
CA PHE A 403 -16.43 25.82 19.06
C PHE A 403 -15.93 26.60 20.29
N GLU A 404 -15.85 25.96 21.45
CA GLU A 404 -15.41 26.64 22.67
C GLU A 404 -13.90 26.88 22.64
N PRO A 405 -13.41 28.03 23.16
CA PRO A 405 -11.97 28.32 23.23
C PRO A 405 -11.15 27.26 23.96
N LYS A 406 -11.78 26.54 24.91
CA LYS A 406 -11.14 25.45 25.63
C LYS A 406 -10.77 24.31 24.69
N PHE A 407 -11.61 24.00 23.71
CA PHE A 407 -11.34 22.97 22.72
C PHE A 407 -10.31 23.47 21.70
N THR A 408 -10.55 24.62 21.07
CA THR A 408 -9.70 25.13 19.98
C THR A 408 -8.28 25.46 20.43
N LYS A 409 -8.07 25.89 21.69
CA LYS A 409 -6.71 26.11 22.24
C LYS A 409 -5.94 24.84 22.56
N ASN A 410 -6.62 23.71 22.75
CA ASN A 410 -5.97 22.42 23.04
C ASN A 410 -5.51 21.69 21.78
N VAL A 411 -5.96 22.15 20.61
CA VAL A 411 -5.60 21.60 19.31
C VAL A 411 -4.40 22.38 18.78
N GLY A 412 -3.27 21.70 18.56
CA GLY A 412 -2.00 22.30 18.14
C GLY A 412 -1.91 22.62 16.64
N HIS A 413 -3.02 22.48 15.92
CA HIS A 413 -3.15 22.68 14.47
C HIS A 413 -4.40 23.48 14.15
N GLU A 414 -4.45 24.04 12.94
CA GLU A 414 -5.59 24.80 12.46
C GLU A 414 -6.82 23.90 12.22
N ILE A 415 -7.97 24.35 12.70
CA ILE A 415 -9.28 23.71 12.48
C ILE A 415 -9.98 24.46 11.36
N ASP A 416 -10.16 23.82 10.21
CA ASP A 416 -10.72 24.45 9.01
C ASP A 416 -12.20 24.07 8.75
N GLY A 417 -12.85 23.44 9.74
CA GLY A 417 -14.25 23.07 9.69
C GLY A 417 -14.62 21.89 10.59
N LEU A 418 -15.68 21.19 10.22
CA LEU A 418 -16.20 20.01 10.91
C LEU A 418 -16.48 18.90 9.89
N ILE A 419 -16.37 17.65 10.34
CA ILE A 419 -16.80 16.45 9.61
C ILE A 419 -17.93 15.79 10.39
N LEU A 420 -19.00 15.44 9.69
CA LEU A 420 -20.12 14.68 10.21
C LEU A 420 -20.10 13.30 9.57
N GLN A 421 -19.86 12.29 10.40
CA GLN A 421 -19.74 10.89 10.02
C GLN A 421 -21.02 10.14 10.44
N PRO A 422 -21.77 9.52 9.50
CA PRO A 422 -22.97 8.78 9.81
C PRO A 422 -22.63 7.51 10.62
N VAL A 423 -23.41 7.25 11.66
CA VAL A 423 -23.18 6.13 12.58
C VAL A 423 -23.65 4.81 11.99
N ASP A 424 -24.83 4.83 11.39
CA ASP A 424 -25.62 3.69 10.90
C ASP A 424 -25.31 3.33 9.44
N ALA A 425 -24.10 3.64 8.96
CA ALA A 425 -23.71 3.40 7.58
C ALA A 425 -22.34 2.71 7.44
N PRO A 426 -22.19 1.78 6.49
CA PRO A 426 -20.90 1.20 6.16
C PRO A 426 -19.98 2.23 5.50
N TYR A 427 -18.68 1.96 5.50
CA TYR A 427 -17.70 2.73 4.74
C TYR A 427 -17.96 2.56 3.22
N THR A 428 -17.97 3.67 2.49
CA THR A 428 -18.20 3.68 1.04
C THR A 428 -17.05 4.33 0.29
N THR A 429 -16.67 3.73 -0.84
CA THR A 429 -15.56 4.23 -1.66
C THR A 429 -15.97 5.39 -2.56
N GLY A 430 -15.09 6.36 -2.75
CA GLY A 430 -15.36 7.52 -3.60
C GLY A 430 -16.40 8.46 -2.99
N ARG A 431 -17.12 9.22 -3.82
CA ARG A 431 -18.10 10.22 -3.34
C ARG A 431 -19.18 9.59 -2.47
N SER A 432 -19.35 10.14 -1.26
CA SER A 432 -20.43 9.77 -0.34
C SER A 432 -21.32 10.98 -0.09
N ASP A 433 -22.61 10.87 -0.44
CA ASP A 433 -23.59 11.94 -0.21
C ASP A 433 -24.10 11.98 1.25
N ILE A 434 -23.66 11.04 2.09
CA ILE A 434 -24.04 10.94 3.50
C ILE A 434 -22.93 11.33 4.47
N VAL A 435 -21.66 11.40 4.05
CA VAL A 435 -20.59 11.95 4.89
C VAL A 435 -20.44 13.42 4.55
N LEU A 436 -20.61 14.27 5.55
CA LEU A 436 -20.77 15.70 5.34
C LEU A 436 -19.55 16.44 5.89
N LYS A 437 -19.13 17.47 5.17
CA LYS A 437 -18.15 18.44 5.65
C LYS A 437 -18.81 19.80 5.76
N TRP A 438 -18.64 20.44 6.91
CA TRP A 438 -19.01 21.83 7.09
C TRP A 438 -17.74 22.67 7.22
N LYS A 439 -17.75 23.83 6.58
CA LYS A 439 -16.70 24.83 6.72
C LYS A 439 -17.35 26.16 7.08
N PRO A 440 -16.74 27.00 7.92
CA PRO A 440 -17.20 28.36 8.10
C PRO A 440 -17.31 29.06 6.74
N PRO A 441 -18.31 29.92 6.51
CA PRO A 441 -18.47 30.62 5.23
C PRO A 441 -17.20 31.35 4.77
N SER A 442 -16.42 31.87 5.72
CA SER A 442 -15.12 32.53 5.47
C SER A 442 -14.01 31.60 4.95
N HIS A 443 -14.17 30.28 5.06
CA HIS A 443 -13.18 29.27 4.67
C HIS A 443 -13.62 28.46 3.44
N ASN A 444 -14.75 28.80 2.83
CA ASN A 444 -15.20 28.17 1.59
C ASN A 444 -14.37 28.69 0.43
N SER A 445 -13.87 27.78 -0.40
CA SER A 445 -13.03 28.09 -1.54
C SER A 445 -13.17 27.01 -2.63
N ILE A 446 -12.93 27.39 -3.89
CA ILE A 446 -12.93 26.49 -5.05
C ILE A 446 -11.57 26.57 -5.73
N ASP A 447 -11.00 25.41 -6.07
CA ASP A 447 -9.79 25.36 -6.87
C ASP A 447 -10.12 25.38 -8.36
N PHE A 448 -9.65 26.42 -9.05
CA PHE A 448 -9.85 26.63 -10.47
C PHE A 448 -8.53 26.53 -11.23
N LYS A 449 -8.59 26.12 -12.49
CA LYS A 449 -7.52 26.41 -13.45
C LYS A 449 -7.79 27.80 -14.03
N VAL A 450 -6.86 28.74 -13.87
CA VAL A 450 -6.98 30.07 -14.46
C VAL A 450 -6.31 30.11 -15.83
N VAL A 451 -7.02 30.61 -16.84
CA VAL A 451 -6.49 30.83 -18.18
C VAL A 451 -6.74 32.28 -18.58
N LYS A 452 -5.73 32.94 -19.14
CA LYS A 452 -5.86 34.25 -19.76
C LYS A 452 -6.13 34.10 -21.26
N GLU A 453 -7.17 34.75 -21.79
CA GLU A 453 -7.34 34.88 -23.25
C GLU A 453 -6.85 36.24 -23.76
N GLY A 454 -5.93 36.20 -24.73
CA GLY A 454 -5.66 37.26 -25.69
C GLY A 454 -5.04 38.57 -25.18
N GLU A 455 -4.81 39.48 -26.13
CA GLU A 455 -4.42 40.88 -25.93
C GLU A 455 -5.66 41.78 -25.78
N LEU A 456 -6.60 41.40 -24.92
CA LEU A 456 -7.75 42.25 -24.61
C LEU A 456 -7.31 43.48 -23.77
N PRO A 457 -7.97 44.66 -23.93
CA PRO A 457 -7.65 45.87 -23.18
C PRO A 457 -7.87 45.75 -21.66
N GLN A 458 -8.63 44.74 -21.23
CA GLN A 458 -8.76 44.35 -19.82
C GLN A 458 -8.33 42.90 -19.66
N HIS A 459 -7.45 42.62 -18.70
CA HIS A 459 -7.06 41.24 -18.38
C HIS A 459 -8.18 40.56 -17.59
N ILE A 460 -8.78 39.53 -18.19
CA ILE A 460 -9.79 38.67 -17.58
C ILE A 460 -9.16 37.31 -17.32
N GLY A 461 -9.36 36.78 -16.11
CA GLY A 461 -8.98 35.41 -15.76
C GLY A 461 -10.22 34.52 -15.84
N TYR A 462 -10.18 33.51 -16.70
CA TYR A 462 -11.25 32.52 -16.85
C TYR A 462 -11.00 31.35 -15.92
N LEU A 463 -12.00 31.02 -15.09
CA LEU A 463 -11.92 30.02 -14.04
C LEU A 463 -12.55 28.69 -14.50
N TYR A 464 -11.71 27.70 -14.78
CA TYR A 464 -12.12 26.38 -15.27
C TYR A 464 -12.15 25.33 -14.17
N VAL A 465 -13.12 24.41 -14.30
CA VAL A 465 -13.32 23.22 -13.44
C VAL A 465 -13.30 21.96 -14.31
N GLN A 466 -13.09 20.79 -13.71
CA GLN A 466 -13.14 19.53 -14.47
C GLN A 466 -14.57 19.21 -14.92
N HIS A 467 -14.68 18.54 -16.08
CA HIS A 467 -15.93 18.13 -16.72
C HIS A 467 -16.82 19.29 -17.20
N ALA A 468 -16.23 20.46 -17.43
CA ALA A 468 -16.86 21.60 -18.11
C ALA A 468 -15.95 22.06 -19.27
N ASN A 469 -16.55 22.31 -20.43
CA ASN A 469 -15.84 22.84 -21.60
C ASN A 469 -15.79 24.38 -21.59
N GLU A 470 -16.68 25.00 -20.81
CA GLU A 470 -16.79 26.44 -20.64
C GLU A 470 -16.29 26.85 -19.24
N PRO A 471 -15.79 28.09 -19.09
CA PRO A 471 -15.38 28.61 -17.79
C PRO A 471 -16.59 28.71 -16.86
N MET A 472 -16.44 28.25 -15.62
CA MET A 472 -17.49 28.33 -14.60
C MET A 472 -17.73 29.78 -14.16
N ALA A 473 -16.66 30.58 -14.13
CA ALA A 473 -16.71 31.98 -13.73
C ALA A 473 -15.55 32.78 -14.32
N THR A 474 -15.59 34.08 -14.13
CA THR A 474 -14.50 34.99 -14.47
C THR A 474 -14.08 35.81 -13.26
N MET A 475 -12.83 36.26 -13.26
CA MET A 475 -12.30 37.19 -12.27
C MET A 475 -11.43 38.26 -12.93
N LYS A 476 -11.28 39.40 -12.27
CA LYS A 476 -10.38 40.47 -12.73
C LYS A 476 -8.93 40.01 -12.61
N ALA A 477 -8.22 39.85 -13.72
CA ALA A 477 -6.81 39.46 -13.68
C ALA A 477 -5.94 40.67 -13.35
N THR A 478 -5.68 40.85 -12.06
CA THR A 478 -4.73 41.85 -11.56
C THR A 478 -3.29 41.44 -11.89
N LYS A 479 -2.33 42.36 -11.81
CA LYS A 479 -0.90 42.05 -12.01
C LYS A 479 -0.39 40.90 -11.10
N LYS A 480 -1.02 40.70 -9.93
CA LYS A 480 -0.72 39.60 -9.00
C LYS A 480 -1.12 38.22 -9.54
N LEU A 481 -2.10 38.15 -10.45
CA LEU A 481 -2.60 36.89 -11.02
C LEU A 481 -1.80 36.41 -12.25
N LEU A 482 -1.04 37.32 -12.88
CA LEU A 482 -0.25 37.02 -14.09
C LEU A 482 0.69 35.80 -13.94
N PRO A 483 1.38 35.57 -12.80
CA PRO A 483 2.29 34.42 -12.64
C PRO A 483 1.58 33.06 -12.55
N TYR A 484 0.25 33.05 -12.41
CA TYR A 484 -0.52 31.83 -12.20
C TYR A 484 -1.27 31.37 -13.45
N ASP A 485 -1.00 31.96 -14.63
CA ASP A 485 -1.59 31.49 -15.87
C ASP A 485 -1.33 29.99 -16.09
N ASN A 486 -2.39 29.26 -16.48
CA ASN A 486 -2.43 27.81 -16.58
C ASN A 486 -2.18 27.01 -15.29
N LYS A 487 -2.11 27.66 -14.12
CA LYS A 487 -1.95 26.99 -12.83
C LYS A 487 -3.29 26.79 -12.11
N ILE A 488 -3.27 25.93 -11.09
CA ILE A 488 -4.41 25.71 -10.20
C ILE A 488 -4.30 26.69 -9.03
N ILE A 489 -5.35 27.49 -8.86
CA ILE A 489 -5.46 28.52 -7.83
C ILE A 489 -6.69 28.24 -6.96
N GLU A 490 -6.58 28.53 -5.67
CA GLU A 490 -7.70 28.50 -4.73
C GLU A 490 -8.32 29.89 -4.65
N CYS A 491 -9.62 29.99 -4.88
CA CYS A 491 -10.38 31.23 -4.86
C CYS A 491 -11.57 31.15 -3.89
N THR A 492 -11.89 32.26 -3.22
CA THR A 492 -13.11 32.43 -2.43
C THR A 492 -14.07 33.39 -3.15
N PHE A 493 -15.35 33.38 -2.78
CA PHE A 493 -16.37 34.27 -3.33
C PHE A 493 -16.80 35.30 -2.28
N GLU A 494 -16.44 36.56 -2.51
CA GLU A 494 -16.72 37.67 -1.58
C GLU A 494 -17.34 38.84 -2.34
N ASN A 495 -18.40 39.44 -1.79
CA ASN A 495 -19.06 40.62 -2.35
C ASN A 495 -19.45 40.49 -3.85
N GLY A 496 -19.85 39.28 -4.27
CA GLY A 496 -20.25 39.01 -5.66
C GLY A 496 -19.07 38.80 -6.62
N GLN A 497 -17.83 38.72 -6.14
CA GLN A 497 -16.63 38.55 -6.97
C GLN A 497 -15.74 37.41 -6.45
N TRP A 498 -15.06 36.73 -7.38
CA TRP A 498 -14.03 35.75 -7.03
C TRP A 498 -12.73 36.44 -6.63
N VAL A 499 -12.18 36.04 -5.49
CA VAL A 499 -10.94 36.57 -4.91
C VAL A 499 -9.91 35.45 -4.83
N PHE A 500 -8.69 35.73 -5.30
CA PHE A 500 -7.56 34.80 -5.22
C PHE A 500 -7.06 34.66 -3.78
N MET A 501 -6.91 33.41 -3.31
CA MET A 501 -6.30 33.11 -2.02
C MET A 501 -4.85 32.67 -2.16
N ARG A 502 -4.59 31.56 -2.86
CA ARG A 502 -3.26 30.97 -3.00
C ARG A 502 -3.13 30.06 -4.23
N GLU A 503 -1.88 29.73 -4.59
CA GLU A 503 -1.57 28.66 -5.55
C GLU A 503 -1.70 27.29 -4.89
N ARG A 504 -2.22 26.30 -5.63
CA ARG A 504 -2.35 24.90 -5.18
C ARG A 504 -1.35 24.00 -5.87
N THR A 505 -0.11 24.05 -5.39
CA THR A 505 0.96 23.16 -5.88
C THR A 505 0.76 21.69 -5.50
N ASP A 506 -0.07 21.42 -4.49
CA ASP A 506 -0.45 20.08 -4.03
C ASP A 506 -1.48 19.39 -4.93
N LYS A 507 -2.09 20.13 -5.88
CA LYS A 507 -3.14 19.63 -6.76
C LYS A 507 -2.69 19.53 -8.20
N SER A 508 -2.97 18.38 -8.80
CA SER A 508 -2.75 18.10 -10.21
C SER A 508 -3.92 18.57 -11.09
N LEU A 509 -5.14 18.64 -10.55
CA LEU A 509 -6.37 18.98 -11.26
C LEU A 509 -7.28 19.93 -10.45
N PRO A 510 -8.05 20.83 -11.09
CA PRO A 510 -9.03 21.70 -10.40
C PRO A 510 -10.19 20.88 -9.82
N ASN A 511 -11.12 21.50 -9.10
CA ASN A 511 -12.30 20.77 -8.63
C ASN A 511 -13.20 20.30 -9.79
N SER A 512 -13.99 19.25 -9.58
CA SER A 512 -15.01 18.84 -10.54
C SER A 512 -16.21 19.80 -10.52
N LEU A 513 -16.88 19.97 -11.66
CA LEU A 513 -18.06 20.85 -11.80
C LEU A 513 -19.09 20.62 -10.67
N LYS A 514 -19.40 19.35 -10.37
CA LYS A 514 -20.34 19.00 -9.30
C LYS A 514 -19.86 19.41 -7.90
N THR A 515 -18.55 19.35 -7.64
CA THR A 515 -17.96 19.80 -6.36
C THR A 515 -17.97 21.32 -6.28
N ALA A 516 -17.62 21.99 -7.38
CA ALA A 516 -17.59 23.44 -7.46
C ALA A 516 -18.99 24.04 -7.27
N HIS A 517 -20.03 23.46 -7.90
CA HIS A 517 -21.42 23.87 -7.66
C HIS A 517 -21.86 23.66 -6.20
N ALA A 518 -21.50 22.54 -5.57
CA ALA A 518 -21.84 22.31 -4.16
C ALA A 518 -21.18 23.33 -3.21
N VAL A 519 -19.92 23.66 -3.45
CA VAL A 519 -19.21 24.69 -2.68
C VAL A 519 -19.80 26.08 -2.95
N TYR A 520 -20.08 26.41 -4.21
CA TYR A 520 -20.71 27.68 -4.58
C TYR A 520 -22.11 27.84 -3.95
N ASN A 521 -22.91 26.77 -3.93
CA ASN A 521 -24.19 26.75 -3.21
C ASN A 521 -24.00 27.00 -1.72
N SER A 522 -22.95 26.44 -1.11
CA SER A 522 -22.61 26.66 0.31
C SER A 522 -22.10 28.08 0.58
N MET A 523 -21.59 28.78 -0.44
CA MET A 523 -21.20 30.20 -0.34
C MET A 523 -22.42 31.13 -0.46
N ILE A 524 -23.38 30.83 -1.33
CA ILE A 524 -24.60 31.64 -1.52
C ILE A 524 -25.61 31.42 -0.39
N ASN A 525 -25.74 30.17 0.07
CA ASN A 525 -26.65 29.78 1.15
C ASN A 525 -25.82 29.26 2.33
N PRO A 526 -25.07 30.13 3.03
CA PRO A 526 -24.18 29.70 4.09
C PRO A 526 -24.98 29.17 5.28
N ILE A 527 -24.63 27.97 5.73
CA ILE A 527 -24.96 27.51 7.07
C ILE A 527 -23.87 28.07 7.96
N ASP A 528 -24.18 29.15 8.70
CA ASP A 528 -23.22 29.71 9.64
C ASP A 528 -23.12 28.87 10.93
N LYS A 529 -22.25 29.30 11.85
CA LYS A 529 -22.04 28.59 13.12
C LYS A 529 -23.32 28.53 13.96
N ASN A 530 -24.13 29.59 13.97
CA ASN A 530 -25.31 29.65 14.82
C ASN A 530 -26.40 28.74 14.25
N MET A 531 -26.63 28.79 12.94
CA MET A 531 -27.55 27.90 12.22
C MET A 531 -27.16 26.42 12.29
N LEU A 532 -25.88 26.11 12.48
CA LEU A 532 -25.41 24.74 12.65
C LEU A 532 -25.68 24.21 14.07
N ILE A 533 -25.64 25.10 15.06
CA ILE A 533 -25.86 24.76 16.48
C ILE A 533 -27.35 24.67 16.80
N GLU A 534 -28.16 25.55 16.21
CA GLU A 534 -29.63 25.51 16.23
C GLU A 534 -30.16 24.28 15.46
#